data_AF-A0A519D6T3-F1
#
_entry.id   AF-A0A519D6T3-F1
#
_cell.length_a   1.000
_cell.length_b   1.000
_cell.length_c   1.000
_cell.angle_alpha   90.00
_cell.angle_beta   90.00
_cell.angle_gamma   90.00
#
_symmetry.space_group_name_H-M   'P 1'
#
loop_
_entity.id
_entity.type
_entity.pdbx_description
1 polymer ?
#
loop_
_entity_poly.entity_id
_entity_poly.type
_entity_poly.pdbx_seq_one_letter_code
_entity_poly.pdbx_strand_id
1 'polypeptide(L)'
;MSARVTAKAVSQISSQLPQFVGEEYPLYEKFIKNYYEFLETLCVYYTEVGAYTTAFTSGETVTGQTSGGTAKVKGFGTYANSSGKVFLELTNDLDLLKDEVIIGGTSNSRGTITSIS
;
A
#
# COMPACT_ATOMS: atom_id res chain seq x y z
N MET A 1 18.40 -9.52 5.54
CA MET A 1 18.85 -8.55 4.51
C MET A 1 17.85 -7.40 4.56
N SER A 2 18.25 -6.21 4.98
CA SER A 2 17.38 -5.04 5.17
C SER A 2 17.58 -4.09 3.98
N ALA A 3 16.52 -3.83 3.23
CA ALA A 3 16.54 -2.89 2.12
C ALA A 3 16.10 -1.51 2.64
N ARG A 4 17.06 -0.60 2.81
CA ARG A 4 16.81 0.80 3.16
C ARG A 4 16.31 1.54 1.91
N VAL A 5 15.04 1.93 1.87
CA VAL A 5 14.52 2.82 0.82
C VAL A 5 14.92 4.26 1.15
N THR A 6 16.10 4.69 0.69
CA THR A 6 16.67 6.01 1.05
C THR A 6 16.32 7.13 0.04
N ALA A 7 15.58 6.83 -1.04
CA ALA A 7 15.00 7.85 -1.91
C ALA A 7 13.86 7.23 -2.73
N LYS A 8 12.63 7.73 -2.57
CA LYS A 8 11.49 7.29 -3.40
C LYS A 8 11.77 7.65 -4.86
N ALA A 9 11.57 6.71 -5.77
CA ALA A 9 11.81 6.92 -7.20
C ALA A 9 10.94 8.06 -7.73
N VAL A 10 9.74 8.23 -7.15
CA VAL A 10 8.78 9.29 -7.50
C VAL A 10 9.36 10.70 -7.41
N SER A 11 10.32 10.92 -6.51
CA SER A 11 10.96 12.23 -6.32
C SER A 11 11.96 12.60 -7.42
N GLN A 12 12.44 11.61 -8.19
CA GLN A 12 13.45 11.78 -9.24
C GLN A 12 12.86 11.79 -10.65
N ILE A 13 11.59 11.39 -10.82
CA ILE A 13 10.92 11.30 -12.13
C ILE A 13 10.93 12.64 -12.87
N SER A 14 10.68 13.76 -12.18
CA SER A 14 10.65 15.08 -12.80
C SER A 14 12.01 15.54 -13.35
N SER A 15 13.12 15.05 -12.79
CA SER A 15 14.47 15.38 -13.28
C SER A 15 14.94 14.46 -14.41
N GLN A 16 14.35 13.28 -14.56
CA GLN A 16 14.70 12.32 -15.61
C GLN A 16 13.76 12.37 -16.82
N LEU A 17 12.57 12.97 -16.67
CA LEU A 17 11.68 13.19 -17.80
C LEU A 17 12.26 14.29 -18.71
N PRO A 18 12.42 14.01 -20.01
CA PRO A 18 12.76 15.05 -20.98
C PRO A 18 11.74 16.19 -20.93
N GLN A 19 12.22 17.43 -20.99
CA GLN A 19 11.40 18.63 -20.81
C GLN A 19 10.17 18.70 -21.76
N PHE A 20 10.26 18.10 -22.95
CA PHE A 20 9.15 18.05 -23.92
C PHE A 20 7.92 17.29 -23.39
N VAL A 21 8.10 16.32 -22.49
CA VAL A 21 7.00 15.54 -21.92
C VAL A 21 6.19 16.34 -20.90
N GLY A 22 6.86 17.23 -20.15
CA GLY A 22 6.21 18.07 -19.13
C GLY A 22 5.38 19.21 -19.71
N GLU A 23 5.83 19.81 -20.82
CA GLU A 23 5.12 20.93 -21.46
C GLU A 23 4.04 20.48 -22.45
N GLU A 24 4.25 19.38 -23.17
CA GLU A 24 3.40 18.98 -24.29
C GLU A 24 2.35 17.92 -23.88
N TYR A 25 2.60 17.16 -22.81
CA TYR A 25 1.73 16.05 -22.36
C TYR A 25 1.60 15.96 -20.83
N PRO A 26 0.97 16.95 -20.15
CA PRO A 26 0.83 16.98 -18.69
C PRO A 26 0.06 15.78 -18.10
N LEU A 27 -0.80 15.14 -18.90
CA LEU A 27 -1.49 13.89 -18.51
C LEU A 27 -0.54 12.70 -18.46
N TYR A 28 0.49 12.66 -19.31
CA TYR A 28 1.48 11.59 -19.34
C TYR A 28 2.42 11.67 -18.14
N GLU A 29 2.87 12.87 -17.74
CA GLU A 29 3.64 13.05 -16.50
C GLU A 29 2.86 12.53 -15.28
N LYS A 30 1.56 12.86 -15.20
CA LYS A 30 0.68 12.38 -14.15
C LYS A 30 0.51 10.86 -14.19
N PHE A 31 0.42 10.26 -15.38
CA PHE A 31 0.36 8.81 -15.55
C PHE A 31 1.64 8.12 -15.04
N ILE A 32 2.82 8.61 -15.42
CA ILE A 32 4.10 8.03 -15.00
C ILE A 32 4.28 8.11 -13.48
N LYS A 33 3.92 9.25 -12.86
CA LYS A 33 3.96 9.40 -11.39
C LYS A 33 3.07 8.37 -10.68
N ASN A 34 1.82 8.22 -11.11
CA ASN A 34 0.90 7.23 -10.55
C ASN A 34 1.37 5.79 -10.81
N TYR A 35 2.02 5.53 -11.96
CA TYR A 35 2.55 4.21 -12.29
C TYR A 35 3.68 3.79 -11.35
N TYR A 36 4.65 4.68 -11.08
CA TYR A 36 5.71 4.38 -10.12
C TYR A 36 5.20 4.35 -8.67
N GLU A 37 4.24 5.20 -8.31
CA GLU A 37 3.60 5.13 -7.00
C GLU A 37 2.91 3.77 -6.80
N PHE A 38 2.24 3.23 -7.83
CA PHE A 38 1.70 1.88 -7.81
C PHE A 38 2.78 0.80 -7.67
N LEU A 39 3.92 0.92 -8.37
CA LEU A 39 5.04 -0.01 -8.24
C LEU A 39 5.69 0.02 -6.85
N GLU A 40 5.58 1.12 -6.11
CA GLU A 40 6.05 1.25 -4.72
C GLU A 40 5.01 0.75 -3.69
N THR A 41 3.77 0.47 -4.11
CA THR A 41 2.79 -0.11 -3.19
C THR A 41 3.03 -1.59 -2.96
N LEU A 42 2.82 -2.00 -1.71
CA LEU A 42 2.93 -3.37 -1.27
C LEU A 42 1.55 -4.02 -1.35
N CYS A 43 1.43 -5.15 -2.05
CA CYS A 43 0.16 -5.85 -2.19
C CYS A 43 0.06 -6.93 -1.11
N VAL A 44 -0.90 -6.76 -0.19
CA VAL A 44 -1.16 -7.67 0.93
C VAL A 44 -2.44 -8.44 0.69
N TYR A 45 -2.35 -9.76 0.77
CA TYR A 45 -3.50 -10.66 0.84
C TYR A 45 -3.82 -10.94 2.30
N TYR A 46 -5.10 -10.83 2.66
CA TYR A 46 -5.56 -11.07 4.02
C TYR A 46 -6.85 -11.89 4.07
N THR A 47 -7.07 -12.56 5.19
CA THR A 47 -8.35 -13.20 5.55
C THR A 47 -8.98 -12.48 6.71
N GLU A 48 -10.30 -12.34 6.74
CA GLU A 48 -11.01 -11.66 7.84
C GLU A 48 -10.77 -12.33 9.20
N VAL A 49 -10.80 -11.53 10.26
CA VAL A 49 -10.68 -12.02 11.63
C VAL A 49 -12.02 -11.92 12.33
N GLY A 50 -12.60 -13.05 12.71
CA GLY A 50 -13.81 -13.10 13.54
C GLY A 50 -15.02 -12.36 12.93
N ALA A 51 -15.69 -11.53 13.71
CA ALA A 51 -16.86 -10.75 13.27
C ALA A 51 -16.50 -9.39 12.64
N TYR A 52 -15.21 -9.10 12.41
CA TYR A 52 -14.74 -7.85 11.81
C TYR A 52 -14.81 -7.91 10.29
N THR A 53 -16.02 -8.06 9.75
CA THR A 53 -16.28 -8.26 8.31
C THR A 53 -16.30 -6.95 7.50
N THR A 54 -15.93 -5.83 8.13
CA THR A 54 -15.86 -4.53 7.45
C THR A 54 -14.66 -4.52 6.52
N ALA A 55 -14.82 -3.91 5.34
CA ALA A 55 -13.71 -3.70 4.42
C ALA A 55 -12.81 -2.56 4.91
N PHE A 56 -11.54 -2.58 4.53
CA PHE A 56 -10.65 -1.44 4.72
C PHE A 56 -11.12 -0.24 3.88
N THR A 57 -10.93 0.96 4.42
CA THR A 57 -11.25 2.24 3.77
C THR A 57 -10.03 2.80 3.05
N SER A 58 -10.20 3.29 1.83
CA SER A 58 -9.11 3.95 1.10
C SER A 58 -8.57 5.16 1.87
N GLY A 59 -7.25 5.27 1.96
CA GLY A 59 -6.55 6.33 2.66
C GLY A 59 -6.38 6.13 4.16
N GLU A 60 -6.92 5.07 4.76
CA GLU A 60 -6.76 4.82 6.21
C GLU A 60 -5.37 4.28 6.56
N THR A 61 -4.96 4.48 7.81
CA THR A 61 -3.75 3.86 8.37
C THR A 61 -4.10 2.49 8.93
N VAL A 62 -3.37 1.47 8.48
CA VAL A 62 -3.42 0.10 8.96
C VAL A 62 -2.20 -0.16 9.83
N THR A 63 -2.40 -0.84 10.96
CA THR A 63 -1.32 -1.17 11.90
C THR A 63 -1.21 -2.68 12.09
N GLY A 64 -0.02 -3.25 11.90
CA GLY A 64 0.28 -4.64 12.25
C GLY A 64 0.38 -4.80 13.76
N GLN A 65 -0.37 -5.74 14.33
CA GLN A 65 -0.36 -5.98 15.78
C GLN A 65 0.99 -6.50 16.30
N THR A 66 1.70 -7.29 15.51
CA THR A 66 2.94 -7.93 15.96
C THR A 66 4.15 -7.08 15.61
N SER A 67 4.23 -6.59 14.37
CA SER A 67 5.34 -5.79 13.88
C SER A 67 5.32 -4.34 14.39
N GLY A 68 4.14 -3.79 14.68
CA GLY A 68 3.96 -2.34 14.80
C GLY A 68 4.13 -1.59 13.48
N GLY A 69 4.24 -2.31 12.35
CA GLY A 69 4.27 -1.75 11.00
C GLY A 69 3.01 -0.94 10.73
N THR A 70 3.17 0.27 10.19
CA THR A 70 2.05 1.13 9.81
C THR A 70 2.10 1.36 8.32
N ALA A 71 0.95 1.27 7.67
CA ALA A 71 0.83 1.48 6.24
C ALA A 71 -0.46 2.20 5.89
N LYS A 72 -0.47 2.95 4.80
CA LYS A 72 -1.65 3.66 4.31
C LYS A 72 -2.32 2.86 3.21
N VAL A 73 -3.63 2.68 3.28
CA VAL A 73 -4.40 2.01 2.22
C VAL A 73 -4.45 2.91 0.99
N LYS A 74 -3.93 2.44 -0.15
CA LYS A 74 -4.01 3.14 -1.44
C LYS A 74 -5.12 2.59 -2.32
N GLY A 75 -5.50 1.34 -2.10
CA GLY A 75 -6.60 0.70 -2.78
C GLY A 75 -6.90 -0.65 -2.16
N PHE A 76 -8.04 -1.20 -2.57
CA PHE A 76 -8.48 -2.53 -2.18
C PHE A 76 -8.91 -3.26 -3.45
N GLY A 77 -8.69 -4.57 -3.46
CA GLY A 77 -9.25 -5.44 -4.49
C GLY A 77 -10.55 -6.08 -4.05
N THR A 78 -11.04 -6.99 -4.88
CA THR A 78 -12.24 -7.78 -4.59
C THR A 78 -12.13 -8.48 -3.25
N TYR A 79 -13.08 -8.19 -2.37
CA TYR A 79 -13.33 -8.94 -1.15
C TYR A 79 -14.28 -10.09 -1.49
N ALA A 80 -13.83 -11.34 -1.37
CA ALA A 80 -14.62 -12.52 -1.67
C ALA A 80 -14.20 -13.68 -0.78
N ASN A 81 -15.17 -14.48 -0.33
CA ASN A 81 -14.94 -15.67 0.50
C ASN A 81 -14.07 -15.38 1.72
N SER A 82 -14.42 -14.36 2.50
CA SER A 82 -13.70 -14.02 3.75
C SER A 82 -12.23 -13.66 3.57
N SER A 83 -11.84 -13.33 2.33
CA SER A 83 -10.47 -13.02 1.92
C SER A 83 -10.47 -11.78 1.03
N GLY A 84 -9.43 -10.97 1.14
CA GLY A 84 -9.27 -9.75 0.37
C GLY A 84 -7.83 -9.50 -0.01
N LYS A 85 -7.65 -8.54 -0.91
CA LYS A 85 -6.34 -7.95 -1.21
C LYS A 85 -6.39 -6.45 -0.96
N VAL A 86 -5.33 -5.90 -0.40
CA VAL A 86 -5.19 -4.47 -0.11
C VAL A 86 -3.82 -3.98 -0.57
N PHE A 87 -3.80 -2.81 -1.19
CA PHE A 87 -2.56 -2.14 -1.60
C PHE A 87 -2.19 -1.14 -0.52
N LEU A 88 -1.00 -1.33 0.06
CA LEU A 88 -0.52 -0.61 1.21
C LEU A 88 0.76 0.17 0.87
N GLU A 89 0.86 1.39 1.38
CA GLU A 89 2.07 2.19 1.34
C GLU A 89 2.66 2.25 2.76
N LEU A 90 3.81 1.61 2.98
CA LEU A 90 4.46 1.63 4.30
C LEU A 90 4.73 3.09 4.71
N THR A 91 4.27 3.43 5.91
CA THR A 91 4.38 4.77 6.50
C THR A 91 5.51 4.85 7.51
N ASN A 92 5.96 3.70 8.04
CA ASN A 92 7.12 3.60 8.92
C ASN A 92 8.15 2.61 8.37
N ASP A 93 9.33 2.60 8.99
CA ASP A 93 10.45 1.72 8.64
C ASP A 93 10.28 0.28 9.15
N LEU A 94 9.06 -0.11 9.55
CA LEU A 94 8.76 -1.43 10.09
C LEU A 94 8.01 -2.26 9.06
N ASP A 95 8.58 -3.43 8.74
CA ASP A 95 7.97 -4.37 7.80
C ASP A 95 6.72 -5.01 8.40
N LEU A 96 5.70 -5.18 7.57
CA LEU A 96 4.57 -6.05 7.89
C LEU A 96 5.02 -7.51 7.76
N LEU A 97 4.61 -8.34 8.72
CA LEU A 97 4.96 -9.75 8.82
C LEU A 97 3.86 -10.63 8.27
N LYS A 98 4.24 -11.71 7.59
CA LYS A 98 3.30 -12.77 7.20
C LYS A 98 2.64 -13.37 8.47
N ASP A 99 1.37 -13.75 8.33
CA ASP A 99 0.51 -14.34 9.38
C ASP A 99 0.20 -13.38 10.56
N GLU A 100 0.55 -12.10 10.46
CA GLU A 100 0.16 -11.10 11.45
C GLU A 100 -1.26 -10.55 11.22
N VAL A 101 -1.88 -10.03 12.27
CA VAL A 101 -3.17 -9.32 12.16
C VAL A 101 -2.94 -7.83 11.93
N ILE A 102 -3.47 -7.31 10.83
CA ILE A 102 -3.55 -5.88 10.54
C ILE A 102 -4.89 -5.31 11.01
N ILE A 103 -4.86 -4.11 11.61
CA ILE A 103 -6.04 -3.39 12.11
C ILE A 103 -6.16 -2.04 11.39
N GLY A 104 -7.32 -1.77 10.80
CA GLY A 104 -7.66 -0.48 10.21
C GLY A 104 -8.01 0.55 11.30
N GLY A 105 -7.38 1.72 11.25
CA GLY A 105 -7.59 2.77 12.24
C GLY A 105 -8.97 3.44 12.17
N THR A 106 -9.57 3.55 10.97
CA THR A 106 -10.88 4.19 10.78
C THR A 106 -11.98 3.15 10.73
N SER A 107 -11.78 2.09 9.94
CA SER A 107 -12.78 1.05 9.72
C SER A 107 -12.90 0.05 10.86
N ASN A 108 -11.90 -0.04 11.75
CA ASN A 108 -11.74 -1.14 12.73
C ASN A 108 -11.70 -2.54 12.09
N SER A 109 -11.54 -2.62 10.77
CA SER A 109 -11.41 -3.86 10.02
C SER A 109 -10.16 -4.61 10.45
N ARG A 110 -10.25 -5.94 10.51
CA ARG A 110 -9.13 -6.80 10.91
C ARG A 110 -8.93 -7.92 9.92
N GLY A 111 -7.68 -8.08 9.49
CA GLY A 111 -7.29 -9.13 8.55
C GLY A 111 -6.00 -9.81 9.00
N THR A 112 -5.92 -11.12 8.89
CA THR A 112 -4.66 -11.86 9.03
C THR A 112 -3.96 -11.90 7.69
N ILE A 113 -2.71 -11.43 7.62
CA ILE A 113 -1.90 -11.43 6.41
C ILE A 113 -1.60 -12.87 5.99
N THR A 114 -2.11 -13.28 4.84
CA THR A 114 -1.84 -14.62 4.28
C THR A 114 -0.64 -14.61 3.35
N SER A 115 -0.44 -13.50 2.62
CA SER A 115 0.67 -13.36 1.68
C SER A 115 0.99 -11.88 1.44
N ILE A 116 2.27 -11.60 1.19
CA ILE A 116 2.77 -10.28 0.80
C ILE A 116 3.45 -10.45 -0.56
N SER A 117 3.11 -9.61 -1.52
CA SER A 117 3.65 -9.59 -2.88
C SER A 117 4.06 -8.19 -3.31
#